data_AF-A0A6A6K9G9-F1
#
_entry.id   AF-A0A6A6K9G9-F1
#
_cell.length_a   1.000
_cell.length_b   1.000
_cell.length_c   1.000
_cell.angle_alpha   90.00
_cell.angle_beta   90.00
_cell.angle_gamma   90.00
#
_symmetry.space_group_name_H-M   'P 1'
#
loop_
_entity.id
_entity.type
_entity.pdbx_description
1 polymer ?
#
loop_
_entity_poly.entity_id
_entity_poly.type
_entity_poly.pdbx_seq_one_letter_code
_entity_poly.pdbx_strand_id
1 'polypeptide(L)'
;MAGEQLNVLNALDVAKTQWYHFTAIVIAGMGFFTDAYDLFCISLVTKLLGRIYYYKEGSTSPGSLPSNVSAAVNGVAFAAPLQASFSLAGFGDKMGRKRVYGMTLMLMVISAIASGLSFGKAPTAVMSTLCFFRFWLGFGIGGDYPLSATIMSEYANKKTRGAFIAAVFAMQGFGILAGGMVAIIVSGAFKVKYPAQPYENDPVGSTVPEADYVWRIILMFGAIPAAVTYYWRMKMPETARYTALVAKNAKQAASDMAKVLQCYWVDSSGSNLNAIEEVYRIARAQTLIALCPRHRIGFVIMYSLTFFFSNFGPNSTTFVVPAEIFPARLRSTCHGISAASGKAGAIVGAFGFLYAKDGIGVRNTLLVVGGINFFGMIFTLLVPESKGKSLEEMSGEAEEENQSHQTTSV
;
A
#
# COMPACT_ATOMS: atom_id res chain seq x y z
N MET A 1 37.06 -11.04 7.19
CA MET A 1 35.81 -10.28 7.40
C MET A 1 34.89 -10.33 6.18
N ALA A 2 35.36 -10.07 4.95
CA ALA A 2 34.52 -10.17 3.74
C ALA A 2 34.02 -11.61 3.43
N GLY A 3 34.86 -12.63 3.61
CA GLY A 3 34.45 -14.04 3.41
C GLY A 3 33.36 -14.52 4.38
N GLU A 4 33.28 -13.97 5.59
CA GLU A 4 32.18 -14.25 6.53
C GLU A 4 30.88 -13.56 6.10
N GLN A 5 30.96 -12.33 5.56
CA GLN A 5 29.79 -11.62 5.01
C GLN A 5 29.20 -12.39 3.82
N LEU A 6 30.05 -12.83 2.88
CA LEU A 6 29.62 -13.63 1.72
C LEU A 6 28.96 -14.93 2.15
N ASN A 7 29.49 -15.63 3.16
CA ASN A 7 28.91 -16.88 3.66
C ASN A 7 27.52 -16.67 4.29
N VAL A 8 27.30 -15.58 5.03
CA VAL A 8 25.99 -15.25 5.62
C VAL A 8 24.95 -14.92 4.54
N LEU A 9 25.35 -14.15 3.51
CA LEU A 9 24.47 -13.78 2.39
C LEU A 9 24.11 -15.00 1.51
N ASN A 10 25.10 -15.85 1.22
CA ASN A 10 24.89 -17.05 0.43
C ASN A 10 24.01 -18.07 1.17
N ALA A 11 24.12 -18.15 2.50
CA ALA A 11 23.21 -18.94 3.33
C ALA A 11 21.75 -18.45 3.24
N LEU A 12 21.52 -17.13 3.20
CA LEU A 12 20.20 -16.53 2.98
C LEU A 12 19.62 -16.84 1.60
N ASP A 13 20.46 -16.77 0.56
CA ASP A 13 20.04 -16.99 -0.82
C ASP A 13 19.70 -18.46 -1.13
N VAL A 14 20.30 -19.40 -0.38
CA VAL A 14 20.09 -20.85 -0.53
C VAL A 14 19.09 -21.40 0.49
N ALA A 15 18.75 -20.64 1.54
CA ALA A 15 17.80 -21.06 2.56
C ALA A 15 16.44 -21.47 1.97
N LYS A 16 15.94 -22.63 2.41
CA LYS A 16 14.59 -23.09 2.07
C LYS A 16 13.57 -22.14 2.69
N THR A 17 12.41 -22.03 2.05
CA THR A 17 11.29 -21.29 2.61
C THR A 17 10.86 -21.91 3.94
N GLN A 18 11.04 -21.18 5.05
CA GLN A 18 10.56 -21.51 6.38
C GLN A 18 9.36 -20.65 6.80
N TRP A 19 8.69 -21.05 7.89
CA TRP A 19 7.51 -20.37 8.44
C TRP A 19 7.75 -18.89 8.80
N TYR A 20 8.98 -18.54 9.18
CA TYR A 20 9.33 -17.14 9.47
C TYR A 20 9.14 -16.23 8.25
N HIS A 21 9.34 -16.71 7.01
CA HIS A 21 9.09 -15.89 5.82
C HIS A 21 7.61 -15.59 5.66
N PHE A 22 6.72 -16.53 5.98
CA PHE A 22 5.28 -16.29 5.93
C PHE A 22 4.86 -15.26 6.98
N THR A 23 5.41 -15.37 8.19
CA THR A 23 5.20 -14.38 9.25
C THR A 23 5.73 -13.00 8.83
N ALA A 24 6.89 -12.93 8.19
CA ALA A 24 7.45 -11.69 7.65
C ALA A 24 6.58 -11.10 6.52
N ILE A 25 6.00 -11.94 5.65
CA ILE A 25 5.03 -11.52 4.61
C ILE A 25 3.80 -10.91 5.27
N VAL A 26 3.24 -11.56 6.29
CA VAL A 26 2.06 -11.02 6.99
C VAL A 26 2.40 -9.69 7.66
N ILE A 27 3.48 -9.61 8.43
CA ILE A 27 3.85 -8.38 9.12
C ILE A 27 4.17 -7.25 8.12
N ALA A 28 4.84 -7.57 7.01
CA ALA A 28 5.15 -6.57 5.99
C ALA A 28 3.94 -6.16 5.16
N GLY A 29 3.09 -7.12 4.83
CA GLY A 29 1.85 -6.91 4.10
C GLY A 29 0.77 -6.20 4.91
N MET A 30 0.79 -6.29 6.25
CA MET A 30 -0.09 -5.51 7.12
C MET A 30 0.15 -3.98 7.01
N GLY A 31 1.34 -3.55 6.59
CA GLY A 31 1.60 -2.17 6.17
C GLY A 31 0.77 -1.80 4.93
N PHE A 32 0.90 -2.59 3.86
CA PHE A 32 0.11 -2.42 2.63
C PHE A 32 -1.40 -2.52 2.84
N PHE A 33 -1.83 -3.38 3.76
CA PHE A 33 -3.23 -3.48 4.17
C PHE A 33 -3.72 -2.15 4.76
N THR A 34 -2.98 -1.56 5.71
CA THR A 34 -3.39 -0.30 6.34
C THR A 34 -3.31 0.86 5.36
N ASP A 35 -2.29 0.90 4.50
CA ASP A 35 -2.16 1.92 3.45
C ASP A 35 -3.38 1.91 2.53
N ALA A 36 -3.78 0.72 2.08
CA ALA A 36 -4.91 0.55 1.19
C ALA A 36 -6.24 0.89 1.88
N TYR A 37 -6.42 0.46 3.13
CA TYR A 37 -7.59 0.85 3.92
C TYR A 37 -7.75 2.37 3.93
N ASP A 38 -6.71 3.10 4.34
CA ASP A 38 -6.77 4.55 4.54
C ASP A 38 -6.85 5.36 3.23
N LEU A 39 -6.22 4.88 2.15
CA LEU A 39 -6.28 5.51 0.83
C LEU A 39 -7.64 5.34 0.17
N PHE A 40 -8.30 4.19 0.33
CA PHE A 40 -9.53 3.88 -0.40
C PHE A 40 -10.81 4.15 0.40
N CYS A 41 -10.79 4.09 1.74
CA CYS A 41 -11.98 4.34 2.56
C CYS A 41 -12.55 5.76 2.41
N ILE A 42 -11.71 6.76 2.09
CA ILE A 42 -12.14 8.15 1.89
C ILE A 42 -13.13 8.29 0.74
N SER A 43 -12.94 7.52 -0.34
CA SER A 43 -13.83 7.55 -1.50
C SER A 43 -15.25 7.12 -1.14
N LEU A 44 -15.40 6.18 -0.20
CA LEU A 44 -16.69 5.73 0.33
C LEU A 44 -17.34 6.81 1.20
N VAL A 45 -16.53 7.49 2.00
CA VAL A 45 -16.95 8.53 2.95
C VAL A 45 -17.30 9.85 2.25
N THR A 46 -16.66 10.21 1.14
CA THR A 46 -16.89 11.50 0.47
C THR A 46 -18.35 11.74 0.08
N LYS A 47 -19.08 10.69 -0.34
CA LYS A 47 -20.52 10.81 -0.63
C LYS A 47 -21.31 11.24 0.61
N LEU A 48 -20.98 10.68 1.78
CA LEU A 48 -21.61 11.02 3.04
C LEU A 48 -21.24 12.45 3.49
N LEU A 49 -19.98 12.85 3.32
CA LEU A 49 -19.52 14.21 3.61
C LEU A 49 -20.26 15.26 2.78
N GLY A 50 -20.48 15.01 1.49
CA GLY A 50 -21.25 15.90 0.62
C GLY A 50 -22.69 16.09 1.09
N ARG A 51 -23.29 15.01 1.61
CA ARG A 51 -24.66 15.03 2.11
C ARG A 51 -24.81 15.72 3.47
N ILE A 52 -23.81 15.62 4.33
CA ILE A 52 -23.83 16.24 5.67
C ILE A 52 -23.49 17.74 5.59
N TYR A 53 -22.47 18.10 4.81
CA TYR A 53 -21.87 19.44 4.85
C TYR A 53 -22.18 20.32 3.63
N TYR A 54 -22.61 19.74 2.52
CA TYR A 54 -22.84 20.45 1.25
C TYR A 54 -24.23 20.14 0.67
N TYR A 55 -25.26 20.21 1.52
CA TYR A 55 -26.65 20.15 1.11
C TYR A 55 -27.25 21.55 1.00
N LYS A 56 -28.32 21.67 0.20
CA LYS A 56 -29.13 22.89 0.07
C LYS A 56 -30.56 22.53 0.44
N GLU A 57 -31.15 23.29 1.37
CA GLU A 57 -32.54 23.11 1.76
C GLU A 57 -33.48 23.30 0.56
N GLY A 58 -34.47 22.41 0.40
CA GLY A 58 -35.42 22.44 -0.71
C GLY A 58 -34.88 22.01 -2.08
N SER A 59 -33.62 21.56 -2.17
CA SER A 59 -33.05 21.01 -3.40
C SER A 59 -33.67 19.66 -3.78
N THR A 60 -33.73 19.34 -5.06
CA THR A 60 -34.10 18.01 -5.56
C THR A 60 -32.98 16.97 -5.43
N SER A 61 -31.79 17.39 -4.95
CA SER A 61 -30.60 16.55 -4.85
C SER A 61 -30.02 16.54 -3.42
N PRO A 62 -29.58 15.36 -2.93
CA PRO A 62 -29.20 15.12 -1.52
C PRO A 62 -27.87 15.76 -1.06
N GLY A 63 -27.36 16.75 -1.78
CA GLY A 63 -26.06 17.36 -1.51
C GLY A 63 -24.88 16.52 -2.03
N SER A 64 -23.85 17.22 -2.51
CA SER A 64 -22.64 16.61 -3.05
C SER A 64 -21.46 17.54 -2.83
N LEU A 65 -20.28 16.98 -2.58
CA LEU A 65 -19.05 17.77 -2.51
C LEU A 65 -18.83 18.53 -3.82
N PRO A 66 -18.57 19.85 -3.76
CA PRO A 66 -18.08 20.60 -4.92
C PRO A 66 -16.85 19.92 -5.53
N SER A 67 -16.71 19.98 -6.86
CA SER A 67 -15.67 19.27 -7.60
C SER A 67 -14.25 19.56 -7.08
N ASN A 68 -13.95 20.82 -6.78
CA ASN A 68 -12.68 21.24 -6.18
C ASN A 68 -12.42 20.64 -4.79
N VAL A 69 -13.45 20.56 -3.94
CA VAL A 69 -13.33 19.99 -2.59
C VAL A 69 -13.21 18.47 -2.65
N SER A 70 -14.00 17.81 -3.50
CA SER A 70 -13.89 16.36 -3.73
C SER A 70 -12.50 15.98 -4.28
N ALA A 71 -11.99 16.77 -5.22
CA ALA A 71 -10.64 16.62 -5.75
C ALA A 71 -9.57 16.80 -4.66
N ALA A 72 -9.73 17.79 -3.78
CA ALA A 72 -8.80 18.01 -2.68
C ALA A 72 -8.81 16.84 -1.67
N VAL A 73 -9.99 16.43 -1.20
CA VAL A 73 -10.15 15.37 -0.19
C VAL A 73 -9.65 14.01 -0.69
N ASN A 74 -9.97 13.66 -1.94
CA ASN A 74 -9.50 12.41 -2.54
C ASN A 74 -8.03 12.50 -3.00
N GLY A 75 -7.62 13.66 -3.54
CA GLY A 75 -6.31 13.85 -4.16
C GLY A 75 -5.16 14.11 -3.19
N VAL A 76 -5.40 14.76 -2.04
CA VAL A 76 -4.35 15.09 -1.06
C VAL A 76 -3.65 13.82 -0.53
N ALA A 77 -4.43 12.74 -0.42
CA ALA A 77 -3.94 11.44 0.01
C ALA A 77 -3.04 10.76 -1.05
N PHE A 78 -3.02 11.22 -2.31
CA PHE A 78 -2.09 10.76 -3.34
C PHE A 78 -0.90 11.71 -3.53
N ALA A 79 -1.08 13.01 -3.30
CA ALA A 79 -0.03 14.01 -3.39
C ALA A 79 1.00 13.89 -2.25
N ALA A 80 0.54 13.66 -1.01
CA ALA A 80 1.44 13.56 0.12
C ALA A 80 2.37 12.33 0.09
N PRO A 81 1.91 11.13 -0.32
CA PRO A 81 2.81 10.00 -0.50
C PRO A 81 3.86 10.22 -1.60
N LEU A 82 3.58 11.02 -2.63
CA LEU A 82 4.56 11.38 -3.66
C LEU A 82 5.72 12.17 -3.03
N GLN A 83 5.41 13.17 -2.21
CA GLN A 83 6.42 13.95 -1.49
C GLN A 83 7.21 13.07 -0.50
N ALA A 84 6.51 12.21 0.25
CA ALA A 84 7.14 11.32 1.22
C ALA A 84 8.05 10.26 0.57
N SER A 85 7.65 9.70 -0.57
CA SER A 85 8.45 8.70 -1.30
C SER A 85 9.78 9.29 -1.76
N PHE A 86 9.85 10.60 -1.99
CA PHE A 86 11.11 11.29 -2.29
C PHE A 86 11.92 11.59 -1.02
N SER A 87 11.28 12.11 0.04
CA SER A 87 11.98 12.58 1.23
C SER A 87 12.37 11.46 2.20
N LEU A 88 11.46 10.55 2.55
CA LEU A 88 11.65 9.52 3.58
C LEU A 88 12.44 8.31 3.09
N ALA A 89 12.42 8.05 1.79
CA ALA A 89 13.18 6.96 1.20
C ALA A 89 14.71 7.14 1.40
N GLY A 90 15.21 8.37 1.24
CA GLY A 90 16.62 8.71 1.52
C GLY A 90 16.99 8.63 3.00
N PHE A 91 16.04 8.87 3.91
CA PHE A 91 16.25 8.67 5.34
C PHE A 91 16.35 7.18 5.70
N GLY A 92 15.60 6.31 5.03
CA GLY A 92 15.65 4.85 5.26
C GLY A 92 17.03 4.25 4.92
N ASP A 93 17.71 4.83 3.94
CA ASP A 93 19.07 4.43 3.57
C ASP A 93 20.13 4.93 4.57
N LYS A 94 19.92 6.10 5.19
CA LYS A 94 20.87 6.69 6.15
C LYS A 94 20.67 6.26 7.61
N MET A 95 19.43 6.11 8.06
CA MET A 95 19.08 5.96 9.49
C MET A 95 18.70 4.52 9.88
N GLY A 96 18.59 3.62 8.91
CA GLY A 96 18.09 2.25 9.07
C GLY A 96 16.60 2.14 8.77
N ARG A 97 16.18 0.96 8.31
CA ARG A 97 14.83 0.71 7.81
C ARG A 97 13.85 0.74 8.98
N LYS A 98 14.20 0.13 10.11
CA LYS A 98 13.36 0.02 11.30
C LYS A 98 12.98 1.37 11.89
N ARG A 99 13.92 2.31 11.98
CA ARG A 99 13.67 3.62 12.60
C ARG A 99 12.72 4.47 11.77
N VAL A 100 12.97 4.58 10.47
CA VAL A 100 12.12 5.38 9.56
C VAL A 100 10.73 4.76 9.46
N TYR A 101 10.65 3.43 9.41
CA TYR A 101 9.40 2.69 9.44
C TYR A 101 8.57 2.93 10.72
N GLY A 102 9.22 2.95 11.89
CA GLY A 102 8.54 3.27 13.15
C GLY A 102 7.96 4.70 13.14
N MET A 103 8.68 5.66 12.56
CA MET A 103 8.22 7.04 12.43
C MET A 103 7.02 7.16 11.48
N THR A 104 7.04 6.48 10.33
CA THR A 104 5.95 6.52 9.34
C THR A 104 4.67 5.92 9.89
N LEU A 105 4.73 4.76 10.53
CA LEU A 105 3.55 4.13 11.12
C LEU A 105 2.97 4.94 12.29
N MET A 106 3.82 5.51 13.14
CA MET A 106 3.32 6.37 14.22
C MET A 106 2.60 7.61 13.66
N LEU A 107 3.14 8.21 12.59
CA LEU A 107 2.49 9.31 11.87
C LEU A 107 1.14 8.88 11.29
N MET A 108 1.03 7.68 10.71
CA MET A 108 -0.23 7.14 10.21
C MET A 108 -1.27 6.96 11.31
N VAL A 109 -0.91 6.32 12.43
CA VAL A 109 -1.82 6.11 13.57
C VAL A 109 -2.37 7.44 14.08
N ILE A 110 -1.48 8.40 14.34
CA ILE A 110 -1.88 9.72 14.85
C ILE A 110 -2.78 10.44 13.84
N SER A 111 -2.42 10.41 12.57
CA SER A 111 -3.17 11.12 11.51
C SER A 111 -4.52 10.47 11.20
N ALA A 112 -4.65 9.14 11.34
CA ALA A 112 -5.91 8.42 11.17
C ALA A 112 -6.90 8.77 12.28
N ILE A 113 -6.43 8.79 13.54
CA ILE A 113 -7.23 9.26 14.69
C ILE A 113 -7.61 10.73 14.50
N ALA A 114 -6.64 11.58 14.17
CA ALA A 114 -6.86 13.01 13.99
C ALA A 114 -7.83 13.32 12.84
N SER A 115 -7.82 12.53 11.76
CA SER A 115 -8.77 12.66 10.65
C SER A 115 -10.22 12.51 11.13
N GLY A 116 -10.51 11.58 12.04
CA GLY A 116 -11.84 11.46 12.65
C GLY A 116 -12.17 12.56 13.66
N LEU A 117 -11.15 13.21 14.24
CA LEU A 117 -11.30 14.33 15.18
C LEU A 117 -11.30 15.71 14.48
N SER A 118 -11.43 15.76 13.14
CA SER A 118 -11.44 17.00 12.36
C SER A 118 -12.40 18.04 12.95
N PHE A 119 -11.89 19.25 13.16
CA PHE A 119 -12.49 20.28 14.01
C PHE A 119 -13.58 21.10 13.31
N GLY A 120 -14.47 21.67 14.13
CA GLY A 120 -15.45 22.67 13.73
C GLY A 120 -16.80 22.09 13.32
N LYS A 121 -17.75 22.99 13.06
CA LYS A 121 -19.10 22.68 12.53
C LYS A 121 -19.32 23.25 11.13
N ALA A 122 -18.47 24.16 10.69
CA ALA A 122 -18.54 24.75 9.36
C ALA A 122 -17.95 23.80 8.30
N PRO A 123 -18.61 23.63 7.13
CA PRO A 123 -18.12 22.76 6.06
C PRO A 123 -16.67 23.02 5.66
N THR A 124 -16.28 24.30 5.54
CA THR A 124 -14.93 24.70 5.16
C THR A 124 -13.90 24.31 6.23
N ALA A 125 -14.23 24.44 7.52
CA ALA A 125 -13.34 24.10 8.62
C ALA A 125 -13.11 22.58 8.70
N VAL A 126 -14.19 21.80 8.60
CA VAL A 126 -14.11 20.33 8.65
C VAL A 126 -13.33 19.79 7.45
N MET A 127 -13.61 20.26 6.23
CA MET A 127 -12.89 19.78 5.04
C MET A 127 -11.41 20.19 5.04
N SER A 128 -11.09 21.41 5.51
CA SER A 128 -9.70 21.87 5.57
C SER A 128 -8.87 21.09 6.58
N THR A 129 -9.41 20.86 7.77
CA THR A 129 -8.74 20.07 8.82
C THR A 129 -8.62 18.60 8.44
N LEU A 130 -9.64 18.03 7.79
CA LEU A 130 -9.59 16.69 7.24
C LEU A 130 -8.50 16.55 6.17
N CYS A 131 -8.43 17.49 5.23
CA CYS A 131 -7.38 17.52 4.21
C CYS A 131 -5.98 17.64 4.84
N PHE A 132 -5.82 18.45 5.89
CA PHE A 132 -4.56 18.58 6.62
C PHE A 132 -4.10 17.27 7.25
N PHE A 133 -4.98 16.57 7.98
CA PHE A 133 -4.62 15.28 8.59
C PHE A 133 -4.43 14.18 7.54
N ARG A 134 -5.20 14.19 6.46
CA ARG A 134 -5.02 13.25 5.35
C ARG A 134 -3.74 13.48 4.56
N PHE A 135 -3.27 14.72 4.47
CA PHE A 135 -1.94 15.01 3.93
C PHE A 135 -0.87 14.28 4.76
N TRP A 136 -0.86 14.46 6.08
CA TRP A 136 0.14 13.81 6.94
C TRP A 136 0.00 12.29 7.00
N LEU A 137 -1.23 11.79 6.96
CA LEU A 137 -1.49 10.35 6.81
C LEU A 137 -0.88 9.82 5.50
N GLY A 138 -1.14 10.50 4.37
CA GLY A 138 -0.57 10.13 3.08
C GLY A 138 0.96 10.24 3.05
N PHE A 139 1.52 11.21 3.78
CA PHE A 139 2.96 11.32 3.96
C PHE A 139 3.54 10.09 4.69
N GLY A 140 2.86 9.60 5.74
CA GLY A 140 3.23 8.34 6.41
C GLY A 140 3.22 7.15 5.46
N ILE A 141 2.13 6.98 4.70
CA ILE A 141 1.96 5.91 3.69
C ILE A 141 3.06 5.92 2.64
N GLY A 142 3.45 7.10 2.14
CA GLY A 142 4.50 7.19 1.12
C GLY A 142 5.89 6.79 1.59
N GLY A 143 6.16 6.87 2.90
CA GLY A 143 7.39 6.37 3.48
C GLY A 143 7.36 4.85 3.71
N ASP A 144 6.21 4.28 4.07
CA ASP A 144 6.07 2.84 4.34
C ASP A 144 6.23 1.99 3.08
N TYR A 145 5.67 2.48 1.96
CA TYR A 145 5.59 1.78 0.68
C TYR A 145 6.95 1.24 0.17
N PRO A 146 8.02 2.07 -0.02
CA PRO A 146 9.31 1.57 -0.48
C PRO A 146 10.05 0.72 0.56
N LEU A 147 9.82 0.98 1.86
CA LEU A 147 10.47 0.25 2.95
C LEU A 147 9.92 -1.18 3.07
N SER A 148 8.60 -1.34 2.97
CA SER A 148 7.94 -2.64 3.04
C SER A 148 8.40 -3.60 1.92
N ALA A 149 8.57 -3.10 0.70
CA ALA A 149 9.12 -3.86 -0.43
C ALA A 149 10.57 -4.29 -0.19
N THR A 150 11.39 -3.35 0.28
CA THR A 150 12.83 -3.54 0.54
C THR A 150 13.09 -4.56 1.64
N ILE A 151 12.34 -4.48 2.74
CA ILE A 151 12.48 -5.44 3.84
C ILE A 151 12.14 -6.86 3.36
N MET A 152 11.06 -7.03 2.59
CA MET A 152 10.68 -8.35 2.08
C MET A 152 11.72 -8.90 1.08
N SER A 153 12.25 -8.05 0.19
CA SER A 153 13.25 -8.48 -0.79
C SER A 153 14.55 -8.93 -0.11
N GLU A 154 14.95 -8.25 0.98
CA GLU A 154 16.18 -8.56 1.72
C GLU A 154 16.07 -9.83 2.59
N TYR A 155 14.87 -10.18 3.08
CA TYR A 155 14.60 -11.40 3.85
C TYR A 155 14.29 -12.64 3.01
N ALA A 156 14.02 -12.50 1.72
CA ALA A 156 13.63 -13.60 0.86
C ALA A 156 14.82 -14.24 0.12
N ASN A 157 14.68 -15.52 -0.22
CA ASN A 157 15.64 -16.23 -1.05
C ASN A 157 15.48 -15.87 -2.54
N LYS A 158 16.52 -16.08 -3.34
CA LYS A 158 16.54 -15.71 -4.78
C LYS A 158 15.48 -16.39 -5.66
N LYS A 159 14.94 -17.54 -5.24
CA LYS A 159 13.95 -18.30 -6.04
C LYS A 159 12.51 -17.83 -5.82
N THR A 160 12.15 -17.46 -4.60
CA THR A 160 10.77 -17.11 -4.22
C THR A 160 10.58 -15.64 -3.88
N ARG A 161 11.64 -14.81 -3.93
CA ARG A 161 11.63 -13.37 -3.64
C ARG A 161 10.50 -12.61 -4.33
N GLY A 162 10.41 -12.69 -5.66
CA GLY A 162 9.36 -12.00 -6.41
C GLY A 162 7.95 -12.40 -5.97
N ALA A 163 7.72 -13.69 -5.68
CA ALA A 163 6.43 -14.17 -5.19
C ALA A 163 6.11 -13.65 -3.78
N PHE A 164 7.11 -13.52 -2.90
CA PHE A 164 6.90 -12.97 -1.55
C PHE A 164 6.63 -11.47 -1.57
N ILE A 165 7.35 -10.72 -2.41
CA ILE A 165 7.09 -9.29 -2.59
C ILE A 165 5.68 -9.07 -3.19
N ALA A 166 5.28 -9.91 -4.17
CA ALA A 166 3.92 -9.88 -4.71
C ALA A 166 2.86 -10.24 -3.66
N ALA A 167 3.12 -11.19 -2.75
CA ALA A 167 2.21 -11.53 -1.66
C ALA A 167 2.04 -10.38 -0.66
N VAL A 168 3.12 -9.65 -0.34
CA VAL A 168 3.06 -8.41 0.45
C VAL A 168 2.18 -7.37 -0.25
N PHE A 169 2.34 -7.19 -1.56
CA PHE A 169 1.52 -6.26 -2.34
C PHE A 169 0.05 -6.68 -2.40
N ALA A 170 -0.24 -7.97 -2.48
CA ALA A 170 -1.61 -8.50 -2.53
C ALA A 170 -2.44 -8.13 -1.28
N MET A 171 -1.80 -7.84 -0.15
CA MET A 171 -2.46 -7.32 1.06
C MET A 171 -3.17 -5.98 0.84
N GLN A 172 -2.81 -5.22 -0.21
CA GLN A 172 -3.54 -4.04 -0.66
C GLN A 172 -5.03 -4.37 -0.96
N GLY A 173 -5.28 -5.48 -1.66
CA GLY A 173 -6.64 -5.89 -2.00
C GLY A 173 -7.49 -6.18 -0.75
N PHE A 174 -6.89 -6.83 0.25
CA PHE A 174 -7.55 -7.08 1.53
C PHE A 174 -7.85 -5.79 2.31
N GLY A 175 -6.96 -4.80 2.25
CA GLY A 175 -7.20 -3.48 2.87
C GLY A 175 -8.39 -2.74 2.24
N ILE A 176 -8.51 -2.79 0.90
CA ILE A 176 -9.66 -2.21 0.18
C ILE A 176 -10.96 -2.89 0.60
N LEU A 177 -10.97 -4.23 0.65
CA LEU A 177 -12.13 -5.01 1.08
C LEU A 177 -12.51 -4.70 2.53
N ALA A 178 -11.54 -4.60 3.43
CA ALA A 178 -11.75 -4.22 4.81
C ALA A 178 -12.36 -2.81 4.93
N GLY A 179 -11.89 -1.85 4.12
CA GLY A 179 -12.48 -0.51 4.05
C GLY A 179 -13.96 -0.53 3.68
N GLY A 180 -14.33 -1.30 2.66
CA GLY A 180 -15.72 -1.52 2.27
C GLY A 180 -16.55 -2.21 3.36
N MET A 181 -16.00 -3.25 3.97
CA MET A 181 -16.67 -4.02 5.02
C MET A 181 -16.94 -3.18 6.27
N VAL A 182 -15.95 -2.42 6.75
CA VAL A 182 -16.11 -1.51 7.90
C VAL A 182 -17.15 -0.44 7.57
N ALA A 183 -17.10 0.15 6.37
CA ALA A 183 -18.08 1.13 5.95
C ALA A 183 -19.52 0.57 5.95
N ILE A 184 -19.72 -0.66 5.48
CA ILE A 184 -21.03 -1.34 5.49
C ILE A 184 -21.48 -1.63 6.93
N ILE A 185 -20.61 -2.19 7.77
CA ILE A 185 -20.94 -2.54 9.16
C ILE A 185 -21.32 -1.29 9.97
N VAL A 186 -20.49 -0.25 9.91
CA VAL A 186 -20.74 1.00 10.66
C VAL A 186 -22.00 1.69 10.13
N SER A 187 -22.13 1.84 8.81
CA SER A 187 -23.33 2.47 8.22
C SER A 187 -24.60 1.65 8.50
N GLY A 188 -24.51 0.32 8.45
CA GLY A 188 -25.62 -0.58 8.76
C GLY A 188 -26.07 -0.49 10.22
N ALA A 189 -25.12 -0.45 11.16
CA ALA A 189 -25.41 -0.27 12.58
C ALA A 189 -26.13 1.06 12.86
N PHE A 190 -25.66 2.15 12.26
CA PHE A 190 -26.31 3.46 12.39
C PHE A 190 -27.67 3.51 11.71
N LYS A 191 -27.84 2.85 10.55
CA LYS A 191 -29.14 2.76 9.87
C LYS A 191 -30.20 2.04 10.71
N VAL A 192 -29.81 1.00 11.47
CA VAL A 192 -30.74 0.27 12.36
C VAL A 192 -31.07 1.09 13.61
N LYS A 193 -30.06 1.75 14.20
CA LYS A 193 -30.22 2.51 15.45
C LYS A 193 -30.92 3.87 15.24
N TYR A 194 -30.70 4.49 14.09
CA TYR A 194 -31.22 5.81 13.72
C TYR A 194 -31.90 5.71 12.35
N PRO A 195 -33.12 5.14 12.28
CA PRO A 195 -33.83 4.98 11.02
C PRO A 195 -34.19 6.36 10.44
N ALA A 196 -33.80 6.58 9.18
CA ALA A 196 -34.06 7.79 8.42
C ALA A 196 -34.87 7.47 7.16
N GLN A 197 -35.81 8.35 6.81
CA GLN A 197 -36.59 8.23 5.56
C GLN A 197 -35.68 8.47 4.34
N PRO A 198 -35.97 7.85 3.18
CA PRO A 198 -35.30 8.17 1.93
C PRO A 198 -35.44 9.66 1.59
N TYR A 199 -34.44 10.22 0.91
CA TYR A 199 -34.38 11.65 0.61
C TYR A 199 -35.58 12.15 -0.21
N GLU A 200 -36.12 11.28 -1.07
CA GLU A 200 -37.31 11.56 -1.89
C GLU A 200 -38.56 11.85 -1.05
N ASN A 201 -38.66 11.23 0.14
CA ASN A 201 -39.84 11.34 1.00
C ASN A 201 -39.69 12.45 2.05
N ASP A 202 -38.48 12.60 2.61
CA ASP A 202 -38.19 13.61 3.62
C ASP A 202 -36.76 14.14 3.44
N PRO A 203 -36.57 15.19 2.63
CA PRO A 203 -35.25 15.78 2.40
C PRO A 203 -34.54 16.28 3.66
N VAL A 204 -35.31 16.67 4.69
CA VAL A 204 -34.79 17.28 5.93
C VAL A 204 -34.39 16.20 6.92
N GLY A 205 -35.24 15.20 7.15
CA GLY A 205 -34.98 14.07 8.05
C GLY A 205 -34.16 12.93 7.43
N SER A 206 -33.83 12.99 6.13
CA SER A 206 -33.05 11.93 5.47
C SER A 206 -31.63 11.79 6.00
N THR A 207 -31.07 12.83 6.63
CA THR A 207 -29.70 12.80 7.16
C THR A 207 -29.76 13.08 8.65
N VAL A 208 -29.67 12.02 9.46
CA VAL A 208 -29.62 12.14 10.92
C VAL A 208 -28.30 12.80 11.35
N PRO A 209 -28.31 13.65 12.39
CA PRO A 209 -27.08 14.27 12.91
C PRO A 209 -25.98 13.25 13.25
N GLU A 210 -26.38 12.06 13.69
CA GLU A 210 -25.48 10.96 14.04
C GLU A 210 -24.72 10.38 12.84
N ALA A 211 -25.14 10.67 11.61
CA ALA A 211 -24.42 10.29 10.40
C ALA A 211 -23.01 10.90 10.36
N ASP A 212 -22.76 11.99 11.09
CA ASP A 212 -21.43 12.57 11.24
C ASP A 212 -20.45 11.61 11.94
N TYR A 213 -20.92 10.80 12.89
CA TYR A 213 -20.05 9.82 13.56
C TYR A 213 -19.64 8.68 12.64
N VAL A 214 -20.47 8.32 11.66
CA VAL A 214 -20.22 7.18 10.75
C VAL A 214 -18.89 7.36 10.02
N TRP A 215 -18.69 8.50 9.36
CA TRP A 215 -17.46 8.71 8.61
C TRP A 215 -16.23 8.85 9.52
N ARG A 216 -16.39 9.48 10.69
CA ARG A 216 -15.31 9.62 11.66
C ARG A 216 -14.82 8.26 12.15
N ILE A 217 -15.76 7.37 12.51
CA ILE A 217 -15.44 6.00 12.96
C ILE A 217 -14.75 5.23 11.84
N ILE A 218 -15.24 5.30 10.60
CA ILE A 218 -14.62 4.62 9.45
C ILE A 218 -13.17 5.06 9.28
N LEU A 219 -12.87 6.37 9.38
CA LEU A 219 -11.49 6.86 9.25
C LEU A 219 -10.63 6.48 10.46
N MET A 220 -11.14 6.62 11.70
CA MET A 220 -10.38 6.27 12.90
C MET A 220 -10.07 4.78 13.01
N PHE A 221 -10.92 3.92 12.44
CA PHE A 221 -10.68 2.48 12.42
C PHE A 221 -9.37 2.12 11.70
N GLY A 222 -8.89 2.95 10.76
CA GLY A 222 -7.59 2.77 10.11
C GLY A 222 -6.38 2.84 11.06
N ALA A 223 -6.54 3.49 12.22
CA ALA A 223 -5.49 3.55 13.24
C ALA A 223 -5.22 2.19 13.90
N ILE A 224 -6.23 1.30 13.96
CA ILE A 224 -6.11 -0.01 14.61
C ILE A 224 -5.13 -0.93 13.86
N PRO A 225 -5.32 -1.24 12.56
CA PRO A 225 -4.36 -2.04 11.83
C PRO A 225 -2.98 -1.37 11.79
N ALA A 226 -2.88 -0.05 11.64
CA ALA A 226 -1.60 0.66 11.68
C ALA A 226 -0.86 0.49 13.03
N ALA A 227 -1.56 0.58 14.17
CA ALA A 227 -0.96 0.41 15.50
C ALA A 227 -0.52 -1.03 15.75
N VAL A 228 -1.31 -2.01 15.29
CA VAL A 228 -0.95 -3.42 15.35
C VAL A 228 0.30 -3.70 14.50
N THR A 229 0.34 -3.16 13.28
CA THR A 229 1.53 -3.24 12.40
C THR A 229 2.75 -2.61 13.06
N TYR A 230 2.61 -1.45 13.70
CA TYR A 230 3.69 -0.78 14.43
C TYR A 230 4.27 -1.68 15.51
N TYR A 231 3.41 -2.29 16.32
CA TYR A 231 3.83 -3.19 17.39
C TYR A 231 4.64 -4.39 16.87
N TRP A 232 4.14 -5.09 15.85
CA TRP A 232 4.82 -6.27 15.30
C TRP A 232 6.09 -5.91 14.53
N ARG A 233 6.09 -4.79 13.82
CA ARG A 233 7.26 -4.31 13.08
C ARG A 233 8.39 -3.85 13.97
N MET A 234 8.10 -3.20 15.10
CA MET A 234 9.14 -2.79 16.05
C MET A 234 9.82 -3.98 16.74
N LYS A 235 9.20 -5.17 16.74
CA LYS A 235 9.80 -6.40 17.23
C LYS A 235 10.73 -7.09 16.24
N MET A 236 10.61 -6.81 14.93
CA MET A 236 11.53 -7.38 13.96
C MET A 236 12.93 -6.74 14.09
N PRO A 237 14.01 -7.53 13.97
CA PRO A 237 15.37 -7.01 13.89
C PRO A 237 15.59 -6.27 12.56
N GLU A 238 16.70 -5.55 12.44
CA GLU A 238 17.09 -4.94 11.16
C GLU A 238 17.47 -6.01 10.13
N THR A 239 17.43 -5.65 8.86
CA THR A 239 17.74 -6.59 7.78
C THR A 239 19.23 -6.92 7.75
N ALA A 240 19.55 -8.21 7.65
CA ALA A 240 20.94 -8.68 7.66
C ALA A 240 21.77 -8.09 6.51
N ARG A 241 21.16 -7.91 5.33
CA ARG A 241 21.80 -7.28 4.16
C ARG A 241 22.16 -5.81 4.44
N TYR A 242 21.25 -5.04 5.05
CA TYR A 242 21.55 -3.66 5.46
C TYR A 242 22.69 -3.61 6.49
N THR A 243 22.60 -4.42 7.55
CA THR A 243 23.60 -4.44 8.62
C THR A 243 24.98 -4.90 8.11
N ALA A 244 25.02 -5.86 7.19
CA ALA A 244 26.26 -6.38 6.62
C ALA A 244 26.90 -5.42 5.62
N LEU A 245 26.13 -4.91 4.66
CA LEU A 245 26.66 -4.15 3.51
C LEU A 245 26.71 -2.64 3.77
N VAL A 246 25.71 -2.09 4.45
CA VAL A 246 25.61 -0.64 4.68
C VAL A 246 26.20 -0.24 6.03
N ALA A 247 25.81 -0.93 7.11
CA ALA A 247 26.38 -0.66 8.44
C ALA A 247 27.79 -1.28 8.63
N LYS A 248 28.28 -2.05 7.66
CA LYS A 248 29.58 -2.74 7.66
C LYS A 248 29.83 -3.57 8.93
N ASN A 249 28.78 -4.15 9.52
CA ASN A 249 28.86 -4.86 10.79
C ASN A 249 28.43 -6.33 10.64
N ALA A 250 29.37 -7.17 10.19
CA ALA A 250 29.14 -8.60 9.94
C ALA A 250 28.70 -9.38 11.20
N LYS A 251 29.24 -9.02 12.37
CA LYS A 251 28.88 -9.68 13.65
C LYS A 251 27.44 -9.36 14.06
N GLN A 252 27.01 -8.12 13.90
CA GLN A 252 25.63 -7.73 14.17
C GLN A 252 24.68 -8.33 13.12
N ALA A 253 25.07 -8.38 11.84
CA ALA A 253 24.27 -9.05 10.81
C ALA A 253 24.06 -10.54 11.11
N ALA A 254 25.11 -11.24 11.55
CA ALA A 254 25.03 -12.63 11.99
C ALA A 254 24.16 -12.79 13.26
N SER A 255 24.23 -11.85 14.21
CA SER A 255 23.38 -11.83 15.41
C SER A 255 21.91 -11.55 15.10
N ASP A 256 21.63 -10.58 14.22
CA ASP A 256 20.28 -10.26 13.77
C ASP A 256 19.69 -11.44 12.99
N MET A 257 20.50 -12.12 12.16
CA MET A 257 20.11 -13.39 11.52
C MET A 257 19.87 -14.50 12.53
N ALA A 258 20.74 -14.66 13.53
CA ALA A 258 20.56 -15.66 14.57
C ALA A 258 19.26 -15.41 15.35
N LYS A 259 18.87 -14.16 15.61
CA LYS A 259 17.58 -13.82 16.24
C LYS A 259 16.40 -14.12 15.33
N VAL A 260 16.47 -13.81 14.04
CA VAL A 260 15.41 -14.18 13.08
C VAL A 260 15.28 -15.69 12.96
N LEU A 261 16.39 -16.41 12.99
CA LEU A 261 16.40 -17.87 12.92
C LEU A 261 15.95 -18.48 14.26
N GLN A 262 16.41 -18.02 15.42
CA GLN A 262 16.16 -18.59 16.77
C GLN A 262 14.83 -18.18 17.41
N CYS A 263 14.37 -16.93 17.26
CA CYS A 263 13.13 -16.46 17.90
C CYS A 263 11.86 -17.16 17.41
N TYR A 264 11.94 -17.94 16.32
CA TYR A 264 10.80 -18.61 15.73
C TYR A 264 10.89 -20.15 15.76
N TRP A 265 11.81 -20.73 16.56
CA TRP A 265 11.81 -22.17 16.88
C TRP A 265 10.84 -22.57 18.00
N VAL A 266 9.93 -21.68 18.42
CA VAL A 266 8.84 -22.07 19.33
C VAL A 266 7.77 -22.80 18.52
N ASP A 267 7.75 -24.12 18.67
CA ASP A 267 6.76 -25.12 18.29
C ASP A 267 6.28 -25.16 16.83
N SER A 268 7.13 -25.75 15.98
CA SER A 268 6.70 -26.45 14.75
C SER A 268 6.15 -27.84 15.05
N SER A 269 5.28 -27.96 16.05
CA SER A 269 4.58 -29.21 16.38
C SER A 269 3.18 -29.16 15.78
N GLY A 270 3.07 -29.66 14.55
CA GLY A 270 1.84 -30.19 13.97
C GLY A 270 0.65 -29.22 13.85
N SER A 271 0.59 -28.48 12.75
CA SER A 271 -0.72 -28.15 12.15
C SER A 271 -0.64 -28.35 10.64
N ASN A 272 -1.35 -29.39 10.16
CA ASN A 272 -1.67 -29.56 8.75
C ASN A 272 -2.62 -28.42 8.36
N LEU A 273 -2.09 -27.25 8.03
CA LEU A 273 -2.83 -26.18 7.37
C LEU A 273 -2.54 -26.24 5.87
N ASN A 274 -3.52 -26.73 5.12
CA ASN A 274 -3.49 -26.71 3.67
C ASN A 274 -3.72 -25.25 3.20
N ALA A 275 -2.66 -24.52 2.89
CA ALA A 275 -2.72 -23.17 2.32
C ALA A 275 -3.61 -23.08 1.07
N ILE A 276 -3.80 -24.20 0.37
CA ILE A 276 -4.73 -24.33 -0.77
C ILE A 276 -6.20 -24.21 -0.33
N GLU A 277 -6.56 -24.69 0.85
CA GLU A 277 -7.92 -24.63 1.40
C GLU A 277 -8.29 -23.19 1.83
N GLU A 278 -7.34 -22.43 2.37
CA GLU A 278 -7.54 -21.00 2.67
C GLU A 278 -7.66 -20.17 1.39
N VAL A 279 -6.78 -20.39 0.40
CA VAL A 279 -6.88 -19.72 -0.91
C VAL A 279 -8.21 -20.04 -1.61
N TYR A 280 -8.70 -21.29 -1.51
CA TYR A 280 -10.00 -21.70 -2.03
C TYR A 280 -11.17 -21.02 -1.31
N ARG A 281 -11.12 -20.90 0.03
CA ARG A 281 -12.13 -20.18 0.82
C ARG A 281 -12.14 -18.67 0.53
N ILE A 282 -10.97 -18.08 0.31
CA ILE A 282 -10.79 -16.67 -0.07
C ILE A 282 -11.32 -16.40 -1.48
N ALA A 283 -10.99 -17.25 -2.46
CA ALA A 283 -11.49 -17.15 -3.83
C ALA A 283 -13.03 -17.32 -3.92
N ARG A 284 -13.59 -18.21 -3.09
CA ARG A 284 -15.04 -18.43 -2.99
C ARG A 284 -15.76 -17.21 -2.39
N ALA A 285 -15.16 -16.53 -1.40
CA ALA A 285 -15.71 -15.31 -0.82
C ALA A 285 -15.74 -14.14 -1.82
N GLN A 286 -14.74 -14.04 -2.71
CA GLN A 286 -14.69 -13.02 -3.76
C GLN A 286 -15.71 -13.25 -4.88
N THR A 287 -16.04 -14.51 -5.17
CA THR A 287 -16.99 -14.87 -6.24
C THR A 287 -18.46 -14.64 -5.82
N LEU A 288 -18.76 -14.71 -4.52
CA LEU A 288 -20.11 -14.62 -3.97
C LEU A 288 -20.67 -13.19 -3.83
N ILE A 289 -19.86 -12.15 -4.04
CA ILE A 289 -20.31 -10.75 -4.06
C ILE A 289 -20.65 -10.29 -5.50
N ALA A 290 -20.31 -11.09 -6.52
CA ALA A 290 -20.42 -10.72 -7.93
C ALA A 290 -21.74 -11.10 -8.62
N LEU A 291 -22.73 -11.66 -7.89
CA LEU A 291 -23.93 -12.24 -8.52
C LEU A 291 -25.24 -11.63 -8.00
N CYS A 292 -25.72 -10.56 -8.66
CA CYS A 292 -27.08 -10.53 -9.25
C CYS A 292 -27.28 -9.28 -10.15
N PRO A 293 -27.99 -9.36 -11.30
CA PRO A 293 -27.98 -8.30 -12.31
C PRO A 293 -29.34 -7.62 -12.59
N ARG A 294 -29.30 -6.35 -13.04
CA ARG A 294 -30.25 -5.85 -14.05
C ARG A 294 -29.61 -4.65 -14.80
N HIS A 295 -29.24 -4.89 -16.05
CA HIS A 295 -28.49 -4.03 -17.00
C HIS A 295 -27.01 -3.70 -16.63
N ARG A 296 -26.10 -3.89 -17.61
CA ARG A 296 -24.62 -3.69 -17.59
C ARG A 296 -23.72 -4.89 -17.21
N ILE A 297 -24.16 -6.15 -17.41
CA ILE A 297 -23.33 -7.36 -17.17
C ILE A 297 -22.00 -7.31 -17.94
N GLY A 298 -22.03 -6.95 -19.24
CA GLY A 298 -20.81 -6.87 -20.06
C GLY A 298 -19.80 -5.82 -19.58
N PHE A 299 -20.27 -4.67 -19.09
CA PHE A 299 -19.39 -3.64 -18.53
C PHE A 299 -18.74 -4.12 -17.22
N VAL A 300 -19.51 -4.77 -16.34
CA VAL A 300 -18.97 -5.31 -15.07
C VAL A 300 -17.93 -6.38 -15.36
N ILE A 301 -18.20 -7.32 -16.26
CA ILE A 301 -17.23 -8.37 -16.64
C ILE A 301 -15.96 -7.74 -17.21
N MET A 302 -16.08 -6.82 -18.16
CA MET A 302 -14.91 -6.16 -18.76
C MET A 302 -14.13 -5.35 -17.72
N TYR A 303 -14.82 -4.60 -16.85
CA TYR A 303 -14.18 -3.83 -15.79
C TYR A 303 -13.45 -4.73 -14.78
N SER A 304 -14.07 -5.84 -14.37
CA SER A 304 -13.45 -6.85 -13.50
C SER A 304 -12.23 -7.51 -14.14
N LEU A 305 -12.31 -7.87 -15.44
CA LEU A 305 -11.19 -8.43 -16.18
C LEU A 305 -10.04 -7.42 -16.32
N THR A 306 -10.33 -6.17 -16.66
CA THR A 306 -9.32 -5.11 -16.71
C THR A 306 -8.64 -4.96 -15.35
N PHE A 307 -9.43 -4.85 -14.27
CA PHE A 307 -8.87 -4.72 -12.92
C PHE A 307 -8.03 -5.96 -12.52
N PHE A 308 -8.47 -7.17 -12.88
CA PHE A 308 -7.72 -8.39 -12.66
C PHE A 308 -6.37 -8.37 -13.39
N PHE A 309 -6.35 -8.14 -14.70
CA PHE A 309 -5.11 -8.14 -15.48
C PHE A 309 -4.17 -6.98 -15.14
N SER A 310 -4.71 -5.82 -14.77
CA SER A 310 -3.90 -4.70 -14.27
C SER A 310 -3.18 -5.08 -12.97
N ASN A 311 -3.83 -5.79 -12.06
CA ASN A 311 -3.22 -6.23 -10.81
C ASN A 311 -2.31 -7.45 -10.97
N PHE A 312 -2.69 -8.41 -11.82
CA PHE A 312 -1.91 -9.62 -12.11
C PHE A 312 -0.59 -9.31 -12.82
N GLY A 313 -0.59 -8.34 -13.73
CA GLY A 313 0.60 -7.96 -14.50
C GLY A 313 1.21 -6.65 -13.99
N PRO A 314 1.00 -5.51 -14.68
CA PRO A 314 1.81 -4.31 -14.51
C PRO A 314 1.83 -3.74 -13.09
N ASN A 315 0.72 -3.76 -12.34
CA ASN A 315 0.68 -3.19 -10.99
C ASN A 315 1.60 -3.97 -10.03
N SER A 316 1.53 -5.31 -10.06
CA SER A 316 2.40 -6.13 -9.22
C SER A 316 3.86 -6.10 -9.69
N THR A 317 4.12 -6.16 -10.99
CA THR A 317 5.51 -6.21 -11.50
C THR A 317 6.24 -4.88 -11.31
N THR A 318 5.57 -3.74 -11.53
CA THR A 318 6.16 -2.41 -11.27
C THR A 318 6.46 -2.17 -9.79
N PHE A 319 5.81 -2.90 -8.89
CA PHE A 319 6.16 -2.90 -7.48
C PHE A 319 7.35 -3.82 -7.15
N VAL A 320 7.41 -5.02 -7.75
CA VAL A 320 8.47 -6.01 -7.48
C VAL A 320 9.82 -5.56 -8.04
N VAL A 321 9.83 -5.12 -9.30
CA VAL A 321 11.05 -4.88 -10.09
C VAL A 321 12.03 -3.88 -9.42
N PRO A 322 11.61 -2.69 -8.96
CA PRO A 322 12.51 -1.75 -8.29
C PRO A 322 13.13 -2.32 -6.99
N ALA A 323 12.43 -3.21 -6.29
CA ALA A 323 12.95 -3.83 -5.07
C ALA A 323 14.03 -4.90 -5.35
N GLU A 324 14.16 -5.36 -6.60
CA GLU A 324 15.12 -6.40 -6.99
C GLU A 324 16.32 -5.85 -7.79
N ILE A 325 16.14 -4.80 -8.59
CA ILE A 325 17.19 -4.27 -9.46
C ILE A 325 18.15 -3.33 -8.73
N PHE A 326 17.64 -2.51 -7.80
CA PHE A 326 18.45 -1.45 -7.22
C PHE A 326 19.41 -1.96 -6.10
N PRO A 327 20.63 -1.37 -6.02
CA PRO A 327 21.66 -1.74 -5.04
C PRO A 327 21.18 -1.53 -3.61
N ALA A 328 21.60 -2.40 -2.68
CA ALA A 328 21.10 -2.41 -1.30
C ALA A 328 21.30 -1.06 -0.58
N ARG A 329 22.38 -0.34 -0.92
CA ARG A 329 22.71 0.97 -0.35
C ARG A 329 21.70 2.07 -0.70
N LEU A 330 21.09 2.02 -1.89
CA LEU A 330 20.19 3.07 -2.41
C LEU A 330 18.79 2.52 -2.77
N ARG A 331 18.53 1.25 -2.46
CA ARG A 331 17.32 0.53 -2.86
C ARG A 331 16.06 1.26 -2.44
N SER A 332 16.00 1.71 -1.18
CA SER A 332 14.84 2.43 -0.65
C SER A 332 14.61 3.72 -1.44
N THR A 333 15.68 4.52 -1.65
CA THR A 333 15.63 5.77 -2.41
C THR A 333 15.17 5.56 -3.85
N CYS A 334 15.78 4.64 -4.60
CA CYS A 334 15.44 4.38 -5.99
C CYS A 334 14.03 3.79 -6.14
N HIS A 335 13.62 2.89 -5.24
CA HIS A 335 12.26 2.39 -5.16
C HIS A 335 11.29 3.53 -4.84
N GLY A 336 11.65 4.44 -3.92
CA GLY A 336 10.87 5.64 -3.59
C GLY A 336 10.66 6.56 -4.79
N ILE A 337 11.68 6.78 -5.62
CA ILE A 337 11.57 7.57 -6.85
C ILE A 337 10.65 6.87 -7.87
N SER A 338 10.77 5.55 -8.03
CA SER A 338 9.89 4.75 -8.89
C SER A 338 8.43 4.80 -8.41
N ALA A 339 8.20 4.68 -7.10
CA ALA A 339 6.88 4.82 -6.50
C ALA A 339 6.30 6.24 -6.65
N ALA A 340 7.14 7.27 -6.50
CA ALA A 340 6.74 8.67 -6.68
C ALA A 340 6.30 8.96 -8.12
N SER A 341 7.02 8.43 -9.11
CA SER A 341 6.68 8.57 -10.52
C SER A 341 5.38 7.81 -10.88
N GLY A 342 5.15 6.63 -10.30
CA GLY A 342 3.86 5.93 -10.41
C GLY A 342 2.69 6.75 -9.81
N LYS A 343 2.88 7.35 -8.63
CA LYS A 343 1.88 8.22 -7.99
C LYS A 343 1.62 9.50 -8.79
N ALA A 344 2.65 10.10 -9.39
CA ALA A 344 2.51 11.24 -10.30
C ALA A 344 1.64 10.84 -11.51
N GLY A 345 1.92 9.69 -12.11
CA GLY A 345 1.11 9.11 -13.17
C GLY A 345 -0.35 8.87 -12.76
N ALA A 346 -0.61 8.40 -11.54
CA ALA A 346 -1.96 8.21 -11.00
C ALA A 346 -2.72 9.54 -10.85
N ILE A 347 -2.05 10.60 -10.37
CA ILE A 347 -2.62 11.96 -10.26
C ILE A 347 -2.96 12.50 -11.66
N VAL A 348 -2.00 12.44 -12.59
CA VAL A 348 -2.20 12.88 -13.98
C VAL A 348 -3.31 12.06 -14.66
N GLY A 349 -3.36 10.75 -14.42
CA GLY A 349 -4.41 9.89 -14.95
C GLY A 349 -5.79 10.22 -14.38
N ALA A 350 -5.90 10.39 -13.06
CA ALA A 350 -7.17 10.68 -12.39
C ALA A 350 -7.76 12.04 -12.84
N PHE A 351 -6.95 13.10 -12.85
CA PHE A 351 -7.41 14.42 -13.29
C PHE A 351 -7.48 14.54 -14.80
N GLY A 352 -6.46 14.07 -15.51
CA GLY A 352 -6.36 14.11 -16.96
C GLY A 352 -7.49 13.33 -17.64
N PHE A 353 -7.91 12.19 -17.09
CA PHE A 353 -9.08 11.47 -17.60
C PHE A 353 -10.36 12.31 -17.50
N LEU A 354 -10.56 13.05 -16.40
CA LEU A 354 -11.73 13.90 -16.23
C LEU A 354 -11.76 15.07 -17.23
N TYR A 355 -10.61 15.69 -17.51
CA TYR A 355 -10.53 16.73 -18.54
C TYR A 355 -10.68 16.16 -19.95
N ALA A 356 -10.03 15.03 -20.23
CA ALA A 356 -10.09 14.40 -21.55
C ALA A 356 -11.48 13.87 -21.87
N LYS A 357 -12.20 13.26 -20.92
CA LYS A 357 -13.56 12.75 -21.19
C LYS A 357 -14.52 13.88 -21.58
N ASP A 358 -14.35 15.08 -21.00
CA ASP A 358 -15.23 16.23 -21.23
C ASP A 358 -14.85 16.99 -22.51
N GLY A 359 -13.56 17.00 -22.87
CA GLY A 359 -13.08 17.65 -24.09
C GLY A 359 -13.19 16.79 -25.36
N ILE A 360 -12.69 15.54 -25.31
CA ILE A 360 -12.56 14.67 -26.50
C ILE A 360 -13.52 13.47 -26.50
N GLY A 361 -14.32 13.30 -25.44
CA GLY A 361 -15.29 12.22 -25.29
C GLY A 361 -14.67 10.91 -24.78
N VAL A 362 -15.47 10.13 -24.04
CA VAL A 362 -15.05 8.90 -23.33
C VAL A 362 -14.35 7.89 -24.26
N ARG A 363 -14.86 7.68 -25.48
CA ARG A 363 -14.26 6.71 -26.44
C ARG A 363 -12.83 7.10 -26.79
N ASN A 364 -12.58 8.36 -27.12
CA ASN A 364 -11.25 8.82 -27.52
C ASN A 364 -10.31 8.84 -26.32
N THR A 365 -10.80 9.23 -25.13
CA THR A 365 -10.02 9.13 -23.89
C THR A 365 -9.56 7.70 -23.61
N LEU A 366 -10.43 6.70 -23.79
CA LEU A 366 -10.05 5.29 -23.63
C LEU A 366 -9.00 4.84 -24.66
N LEU A 367 -9.07 5.33 -25.90
CA LEU A 367 -8.03 5.05 -26.91
C LEU A 367 -6.68 5.67 -26.53
N VAL A 368 -6.67 6.89 -25.99
CA VAL A 368 -5.43 7.52 -25.48
C VAL A 368 -4.83 6.70 -24.34
N VAL A 369 -5.65 6.28 -23.36
CA VAL A 369 -5.18 5.42 -22.26
C VAL A 369 -4.66 4.08 -22.77
N GLY A 370 -5.32 3.49 -23.78
CA GLY A 370 -4.83 2.30 -24.46
C GLY A 370 -3.46 2.49 -25.11
N GLY A 371 -3.23 3.64 -25.77
CA GLY A 371 -1.94 4.01 -26.32
C GLY A 371 -0.85 4.14 -25.25
N ILE A 372 -1.16 4.76 -24.11
CA ILE A 372 -0.24 4.88 -22.96
C ILE A 372 0.17 3.48 -22.45
N ASN A 373 -0.78 2.56 -22.31
CA ASN A 373 -0.49 1.17 -21.91
C ASN A 373 0.42 0.45 -22.92
N PHE A 374 0.22 0.68 -24.23
CA PHE A 374 1.07 0.13 -25.27
C PHE A 374 2.50 0.67 -25.21
N PHE A 375 2.67 1.98 -25.00
CA PHE A 375 4.00 2.54 -24.74
C PHE A 375 4.64 1.96 -23.47
N GLY A 376 3.87 1.78 -22.39
CA GLY A 376 4.34 1.11 -21.18
C GLY A 376 4.87 -0.30 -21.45
N MET A 377 4.22 -1.06 -22.32
CA MET A 377 4.70 -2.37 -22.77
C MET A 377 6.06 -2.28 -23.48
N ILE A 378 6.27 -1.30 -24.35
CA ILE A 378 7.55 -1.09 -25.04
C ILE A 378 8.67 -0.77 -24.04
N PHE A 379 8.42 0.16 -23.10
CA PHE A 379 9.41 0.49 -22.07
C PHE A 379 9.72 -0.69 -21.13
N THR A 380 8.77 -1.61 -20.94
CA THR A 380 9.01 -2.82 -20.15
C THR A 380 10.10 -3.71 -20.74
N LEU A 381 10.30 -3.69 -22.07
CA LEU A 381 11.37 -4.46 -22.73
C LEU A 381 12.78 -3.95 -22.40
N LEU A 382 12.91 -2.74 -21.85
CA LEU A 382 14.19 -2.17 -21.42
C LEU A 382 14.56 -2.59 -19.99
N VAL A 383 13.63 -3.19 -19.24
CA VAL A 383 13.84 -3.57 -17.85
C VAL A 383 14.58 -4.92 -17.80
N PRO A 384 15.71 -5.03 -17.07
CA PRO A 384 16.45 -6.29 -16.97
C PRO A 384 15.68 -7.35 -16.17
N GLU A 385 15.72 -8.59 -16.64
CA GLU A 385 15.10 -9.74 -15.96
C GLU A 385 15.90 -10.12 -14.70
N SER A 386 15.21 -10.12 -13.56
CA SER A 386 15.79 -10.35 -12.23
C SER A 386 15.62 -11.78 -11.71
N LYS A 387 14.83 -12.62 -12.40
CA LYS A 387 14.51 -13.98 -11.96
C LYS A 387 15.75 -14.86 -11.81
N GLY A 388 15.91 -15.40 -10.60
CA GLY A 388 16.95 -16.40 -10.28
C GLY A 388 18.32 -15.84 -9.95
N LYS A 389 18.52 -14.52 -10.06
CA LYS A 389 19.75 -13.80 -9.72
C LYS A 389 19.70 -13.28 -8.28
N SER A 390 20.85 -13.27 -7.59
CA SER A 390 20.93 -12.64 -6.25
C SER A 390 20.75 -11.11 -6.36
N LEU A 391 20.47 -10.44 -5.24
CA LEU A 391 20.33 -8.97 -5.29
C LEU A 391 21.65 -8.29 -5.65
N GLU A 392 22.75 -8.87 -5.17
CA GLU A 392 24.12 -8.39 -5.33
C GLU A 392 24.63 -8.62 -6.77
N GLU A 393 24.18 -9.68 -7.44
CA GLU A 393 24.42 -9.93 -8.86
C GLU A 393 23.62 -8.96 -9.74
N MET A 394 22.37 -8.67 -9.37
CA MET A 394 21.53 -7.72 -10.10
C MET A 394 22.01 -6.27 -9.97
N SER A 395 22.54 -5.91 -8.81
CA SER A 395 23.04 -4.56 -8.54
C SER A 395 24.47 -4.31 -8.99
N GLY A 396 25.21 -5.35 -9.35
CA GLY A 396 26.67 -5.28 -9.62
C GLY A 396 27.55 -5.19 -8.37
N GLU A 397 26.97 -5.20 -7.17
CA GLU A 397 27.71 -5.11 -5.90
C GLU A 397 28.65 -6.33 -5.70
N ALA A 398 28.34 -7.48 -6.30
CA ALA A 398 29.20 -8.66 -6.28
C ALA A 398 30.52 -8.50 -7.07
N GLU A 399 30.53 -7.67 -8.11
CA GLU A 399 31.72 -7.43 -8.94
C GLU A 399 32.64 -6.37 -8.33
N GLU A 400 32.06 -5.31 -7.74
CA GLU A 400 32.80 -4.25 -7.04
C GLU A 400 33.55 -4.78 -5.79
N GLU A 401 32.93 -5.70 -5.02
CA GLU A 401 33.61 -6.34 -3.88
C GLU A 401 34.80 -7.20 -4.34
N ASN A 402 34.66 -7.94 -5.45
CA ASN A 402 35.76 -8.75 -5.99
C ASN A 402 36.90 -7.90 -6.56
N GLN A 403 36.62 -6.77 -7.21
CA GLN A 403 37.66 -5.87 -7.74
C GLN A 403 38.40 -5.12 -6.64
N SER A 404 37.69 -4.61 -5.62
CA SER A 404 38.33 -3.94 -4.47
C SER A 404 39.27 -4.86 -3.69
N HIS A 405 38.96 -6.16 -3.64
CA HIS A 405 39.84 -7.19 -3.09
C HIS A 405 41.13 -7.36 -3.88
N GLN A 406 41.07 -7.38 -5.21
CA GLN A 406 42.29 -7.47 -6.04
C GLN A 406 43.19 -6.25 -5.91
N THR A 407 42.63 -5.07 -5.59
CA THR A 407 43.42 -3.83 -5.44
C THR A 407 44.04 -3.66 -4.05
N THR A 408 43.49 -4.31 -3.01
CA THR A 408 44.05 -4.26 -1.64
C THR A 408 44.98 -5.43 -1.30
N SER A 409 45.06 -6.44 -2.17
CA SER A 409 45.97 -7.57 -2.04
C SER A 409 47.30 -7.41 -2.79
N VAL A 410 47.64 -6.18 -3.24
CA VAL A 410 48.92 -5.84 -3.89
C VAL A 410 49.77 -4.98 -2.97
#